data_AF-A0A158RAY2-F1
#
_entry.id   AF-A0A158RAY2-F1
#
_cell.length_a   1.000
_cell.length_b   1.000
_cell.length_c   1.000
_cell.angle_alpha   90.00
_cell.angle_beta   90.00
_cell.angle_gamma   90.00
#
_symmetry.space_group_name_H-M   'P 1'
#
loop_
_entity.id
_entity.type
_entity.pdbx_description
1 polymer ?
#
loop_
_entity_poly.entity_id
_entity_poly.type
_entity_poly.pdbx_seq_one_letter_code
_entity_poly.pdbx_strand_id
1 'polypeptide(L)'
;MGTVLTHVMHSCCLQQDIQKRMLHKYKIAAHRYIQWYVDIVEQNMIAVNDTVSYNGYVACRNTRQGRVSVTDNRGYTCNRNHVMLNGCCETGNAVRFSCASCELSSGCCSYYEHCVSCCLKPEQKNGLLPMIQSTSGHRLRELLAKSQFEICI
;
A
#
# COMPACT_ATOMS: atom_id res chain seq x y z
N MET A 1 -21.82 -12.11 47.28
CA MET A 1 -22.23 -11.45 46.01
C MET A 1 -21.44 -10.17 45.69
N GLY A 2 -20.75 -9.52 46.64
CA GLY A 2 -20.02 -8.26 46.38
C GLY A 2 -18.71 -8.35 45.56
N THR A 3 -18.03 -9.50 45.52
CA THR A 3 -16.74 -9.67 44.85
C THR A 3 -16.82 -9.85 43.33
N VAL A 4 -17.93 -10.41 42.82
CA VAL A 4 -18.12 -10.60 41.38
C VAL A 4 -18.42 -9.27 40.69
N LEU A 5 -19.22 -8.41 41.34
CA LEU A 5 -19.58 -7.08 40.82
C LEU A 5 -18.35 -6.17 40.69
N THR A 6 -17.45 -6.18 41.68
CA THR A 6 -16.23 -5.37 41.67
C THR A 6 -15.22 -5.82 40.62
N HIS A 7 -15.12 -7.12 40.34
CA HIS A 7 -14.28 -7.66 39.26
C HIS A 7 -14.80 -7.31 37.87
N VAL A 8 -16.12 -7.37 37.65
CA VAL A 8 -16.74 -6.98 36.36
C VAL A 8 -16.57 -5.48 36.12
N MET A 9 -16.76 -4.65 37.13
CA MET A 9 -16.56 -3.20 37.03
C MET A 9 -15.09 -2.84 36.75
N HIS A 10 -14.13 -3.49 37.43
CA HIS A 10 -12.69 -3.29 37.14
C HIS A 10 -12.32 -3.71 35.73
N SER A 11 -12.82 -4.86 35.25
CA SER A 11 -12.54 -5.36 33.90
C SER A 11 -13.13 -4.45 32.83
N CYS A 12 -14.33 -3.91 33.05
CA CYS A 12 -14.95 -2.94 32.14
C CYS A 12 -14.19 -1.59 32.14
N CYS A 13 -13.74 -1.12 33.30
CA CYS A 13 -12.96 0.11 33.43
C CYS A 13 -11.59 -0.02 32.71
N LEU A 14 -10.90 -1.15 32.88
CA LEU A 14 -9.66 -1.45 32.16
C LEU A 14 -9.87 -1.53 30.64
N GLN A 15 -10.97 -2.15 30.19
CA GLN A 15 -11.32 -2.21 28.76
C GLN A 15 -11.57 -0.82 28.17
N GLN A 16 -12.31 0.05 28.88
CA GLN A 16 -12.57 1.43 28.45
C GLN A 16 -11.29 2.26 28.39
N ASP A 17 -10.37 2.08 29.34
CA ASP A 17 -9.08 2.76 29.34
C ASP A 17 -8.18 2.33 28.19
N ILE A 18 -8.19 1.04 27.81
CA ILE A 18 -7.46 0.55 26.64
C ILE A 18 -8.03 1.19 25.36
N GLN A 19 -9.35 1.22 25.21
CA GLN A 19 -10.00 1.83 24.05
C GLN A 19 -9.71 3.33 23.95
N LYS A 20 -9.75 4.07 25.06
CA LYS A 20 -9.42 5.51 25.09
C LYS A 20 -7.95 5.77 24.72
N ARG A 21 -7.01 4.96 25.22
CA ARG A 21 -5.58 5.05 24.87
C ARG A 21 -5.34 4.75 23.39
N MET A 22 -6.04 3.75 22.84
CA MET A 22 -5.97 3.41 21.42
C MET A 22 -6.53 4.54 20.54
N LEU A 23 -7.68 5.10 20.91
CA LEU A 23 -8.28 6.24 20.20
C LEU A 23 -7.37 7.48 20.24
N HIS A 24 -6.71 7.74 21.37
CA HIS A 24 -5.75 8.84 21.50
C HIS A 24 -4.53 8.66 20.57
N LYS A 25 -3.95 7.45 20.53
CA LYS A 25 -2.85 7.13 19.61
C LYS A 25 -3.28 7.27 18.14
N TYR A 26 -4.49 6.83 17.81
CA TYR A 26 -5.06 6.99 16.47
C TYR A 26 -5.24 8.47 16.10
N LYS A 27 -5.80 9.29 17.01
CA LYS A 27 -5.95 10.74 16.80
C LYS A 27 -4.62 11.44 16.57
N ILE A 28 -3.56 11.09 17.31
CA ILE A 28 -2.21 11.64 17.11
C ILE A 28 -1.64 11.22 15.76
N ALA A 29 -1.77 9.94 15.38
CA ALA A 29 -1.28 9.46 14.09
C ALA A 29 -2.00 10.15 12.92
N ALA A 30 -3.33 10.31 13.02
CA ALA A 30 -4.13 11.05 12.04
C ALA A 30 -3.76 12.54 12.00
N HIS A 31 -3.54 13.19 13.15
CA HIS A 31 -3.07 14.58 13.21
C HIS A 31 -1.71 14.74 12.52
N ARG A 32 -0.75 13.85 12.80
CA ARG A 32 0.57 13.88 12.15
C ARG A 32 0.47 13.69 10.64
N TYR A 33 -0.47 12.86 10.17
CA TYR A 33 -0.72 12.65 8.75
C TYR A 33 -1.36 13.88 8.08
N ILE A 34 -2.33 14.52 8.74
CA ILE A 34 -2.99 15.73 8.25
C ILE A 34 -1.99 16.90 8.22
N GLN A 35 -1.17 17.07 9.27
CA GLN A 35 -0.12 18.08 9.30
C GLN A 35 0.89 17.86 8.17
N TRP A 36 1.36 16.63 7.97
CA TRP A 36 2.23 16.29 6.84
C TRP A 36 1.58 16.62 5.47
N TYR A 37 0.27 16.42 5.32
CA TYR A 37 -0.45 16.77 4.10
C TYR A 37 -0.56 18.29 3.91
N VAL A 38 -0.84 19.04 4.97
CA VAL A 38 -0.88 20.51 4.95
C VAL A 38 0.49 21.09 4.60
N ASP A 39 1.57 20.58 5.22
CA ASP A 39 2.95 21.00 4.94
C ASP A 39 3.32 20.77 3.46
N ILE A 40 2.89 19.65 2.87
CA ILE A 40 3.11 19.36 1.45
C ILE A 40 2.31 20.32 0.56
N VAL A 41 1.05 20.59 0.89
CA VAL A 41 0.22 21.48 0.07
C VAL A 41 0.74 22.92 0.13
N GLU A 42 1.18 23.40 1.30
CA GLU A 42 1.79 24.73 1.45
C GLU A 42 3.12 24.85 0.68
N GLN A 43 3.98 23.83 0.71
CA GLN A 43 5.22 23.82 -0.08
C GLN A 43 4.95 23.81 -1.60
N ASN A 44 3.87 23.17 -2.05
CA ASN A 44 3.49 23.14 -3.47
C ASN A 44 2.90 24.46 -3.98
N MET A 45 2.36 25.33 -3.12
CA MET A 45 1.87 26.66 -3.52
C MET A 45 2.98 27.71 -3.66
N ILE A 46 4.19 27.43 -3.19
CA ILE A 46 5.38 28.29 -3.36
C ILE A 46 6.19 27.88 -4.62
N ALA A 47 6.11 26.61 -5.04
CA ALA A 47 6.90 26.05 -6.14
C ALA A 47 6.33 26.30 -7.56
N VAL A 48 5.27 27.08 -7.73
CA VAL A 48 4.64 27.34 -9.05
C VAL A 48 5.43 28.33 -9.91
N ASN A 49 6.53 28.90 -9.40
CA ASN A 49 7.30 29.93 -10.10
C ASN A 49 8.58 29.47 -10.80
N ASP A 50 8.88 28.17 -10.82
CA ASP A 50 10.07 27.67 -11.54
C ASP A 50 9.67 26.96 -12.83
N THR A 51 10.12 27.53 -13.95
CA THR A 51 9.87 27.12 -15.34
C THR A 51 10.59 25.82 -15.69
N VAL A 52 10.34 24.74 -14.96
CA VAL A 52 10.73 23.39 -15.37
C VAL A 52 9.53 22.74 -16.05
N SER A 53 9.59 22.75 -17.38
CA SER A 53 8.78 21.92 -18.27
C SER A 53 8.74 20.46 -17.74
N TYR A 54 7.62 20.05 -17.14
CA TYR A 54 7.29 18.64 -16.85
C TYR A 54 7.16 17.90 -18.17
N ASN A 55 8.30 17.46 -18.70
CA ASN A 55 8.37 16.63 -19.89
C ASN A 55 7.92 15.22 -19.51
N GLY A 56 6.60 14.99 -19.44
CA GLY A 56 5.87 13.75 -19.70
C GLY A 56 6.27 12.39 -19.08
N TYR A 57 7.34 12.28 -18.29
CA TYR A 57 7.82 10.99 -17.76
C TYR A 57 7.56 10.91 -16.26
N VAL A 58 6.37 10.44 -15.92
CA VAL A 58 6.02 10.07 -14.54
C VAL A 58 6.99 9.00 -14.04
N ALA A 59 7.66 9.27 -12.92
CA ALA A 59 8.54 8.29 -12.28
C ALA A 59 7.74 7.08 -11.76
N CYS A 60 8.31 5.88 -11.89
CA CYS A 60 7.69 4.66 -11.40
C CYS A 60 8.24 4.26 -10.03
N ARG A 61 7.36 3.72 -9.20
CA ARG A 61 7.76 2.88 -8.07
C ARG A 61 7.92 1.46 -8.56
N ASN A 62 8.80 0.68 -7.93
CA ASN A 62 9.02 -0.70 -8.31
C ASN A 62 9.35 -1.60 -7.11
N THR A 63 9.25 -2.91 -7.30
CA THR A 63 9.60 -3.90 -6.28
C THR A 63 11.09 -3.89 -5.98
N ARG A 64 11.44 -4.12 -4.71
CA ARG A 64 12.83 -4.09 -4.22
C ARG A 64 13.36 -5.46 -3.82
N GLN A 65 12.46 -6.41 -3.57
CA GLN A 65 12.74 -7.73 -3.02
C GLN A 65 13.43 -8.66 -4.02
N GLY A 66 13.03 -8.66 -5.29
CA GLY A 66 13.62 -9.48 -6.33
C GLY A 66 15.06 -9.10 -6.67
N ARG A 67 15.95 -10.10 -6.66
CA ARG A 67 17.36 -9.94 -7.05
C ARG A 67 17.53 -9.68 -8.55
N VAL A 68 16.74 -10.33 -9.39
CA VAL A 68 16.96 -10.38 -10.86
C VAL A 68 15.87 -9.68 -11.66
N SER A 69 14.62 -9.73 -11.22
CA SER A 69 13.52 -8.99 -11.86
C SER A 69 12.90 -7.97 -10.93
N VAL A 70 12.18 -7.05 -11.57
CA VAL A 70 11.55 -5.89 -10.96
C VAL A 70 10.19 -5.73 -11.59
N THR A 71 9.17 -5.47 -10.77
CA THR A 71 7.84 -5.06 -11.24
C THR A 71 7.59 -3.61 -10.89
N ASP A 72 7.25 -2.79 -11.87
CA ASP A 72 6.88 -1.39 -11.68
C ASP A 72 5.40 -1.20 -11.33
N ASN A 73 5.04 -0.03 -10.83
CA ASN A 73 3.67 0.32 -10.44
C ASN A 73 2.69 0.44 -11.62
N ARG A 74 3.15 0.32 -12.86
CA ARG A 74 2.31 0.23 -14.07
C ARG A 74 1.99 -1.23 -14.44
N GLY A 75 2.60 -2.18 -13.73
CA GLY A 75 2.42 -3.62 -13.88
C GLY A 75 3.41 -4.29 -14.82
N TYR A 76 4.46 -3.60 -15.26
CA TYR A 76 5.50 -4.21 -16.10
C TYR A 76 6.56 -4.90 -15.24
N THR A 77 6.89 -6.14 -15.59
CA THR A 77 7.99 -6.91 -15.04
C THR A 77 9.13 -7.00 -16.05
N CYS A 78 10.33 -6.61 -15.64
CA CYS A 78 11.52 -6.68 -16.46
C CYS A 78 12.73 -7.15 -15.63
N ASN A 79 13.81 -7.53 -16.32
CA ASN A 79 15.09 -7.73 -15.66
C ASN A 79 15.56 -6.41 -15.03
N ARG A 80 16.23 -6.47 -13.88
CA ARG A 80 16.71 -5.29 -13.16
C ARG A 80 17.65 -4.40 -14.00
N ASN A 81 18.36 -4.99 -14.96
CA ASN A 81 19.23 -4.26 -15.90
C ASN A 81 18.45 -3.45 -16.95
N HIS A 82 17.15 -3.69 -17.12
CA HIS A 82 16.26 -2.97 -18.04
C HIS A 82 15.34 -1.97 -17.31
N VAL A 83 15.68 -1.62 -16.06
CA VAL A 83 15.00 -0.55 -15.33
C VAL A 83 15.60 0.78 -15.74
N MET A 84 14.77 1.68 -16.26
CA MET A 84 15.13 3.02 -16.67
C MET A 84 15.45 3.91 -15.47
N LEU A 85 16.13 5.05 -15.71
CA LEU A 85 16.50 6.01 -14.66
C LEU A 85 15.30 6.55 -13.85
N ASN A 86 14.12 6.61 -14.47
CA ASN A 86 12.88 7.02 -13.80
C ASN A 86 12.23 5.89 -12.96
N GLY A 87 12.89 4.74 -12.81
CA GLY A 87 12.42 3.59 -12.04
C GLY A 87 11.43 2.69 -12.76
N CYS A 88 11.09 2.99 -14.01
CA CYS A 88 10.16 2.23 -14.82
C CYS A 88 10.84 1.10 -15.57
N CYS A 89 10.10 0.02 -15.87
CA CYS A 89 10.59 -1.00 -16.80
C CYS A 89 10.49 -0.50 -18.25
N GLU A 90 11.51 -0.78 -19.06
CA GLU A 90 11.48 -0.56 -20.51
C GLU A 90 10.49 -1.51 -21.17
N THR A 91 9.53 -0.98 -21.95
CA THR A 91 8.39 -1.76 -22.45
C THR A 91 8.76 -2.83 -23.48
N GLY A 92 9.85 -2.65 -24.23
CA GLY A 92 10.24 -3.58 -25.30
C GLY A 92 10.60 -4.98 -24.80
N ASN A 93 11.10 -5.09 -23.57
CA ASN A 93 11.57 -6.36 -22.97
C ASN A 93 10.79 -6.73 -21.69
N ALA A 94 9.67 -6.05 -21.42
CA ALA A 94 8.90 -6.24 -20.20
C ALA A 94 7.60 -6.99 -20.46
N VAL A 95 7.21 -7.82 -19.50
CA VAL A 95 5.93 -8.52 -19.52
C VAL A 95 4.96 -7.78 -18.61
N ARG A 96 3.72 -7.56 -19.05
CA ARG A 96 2.72 -6.83 -18.26
C ARG A 96 1.63 -7.74 -17.73
N PHE A 97 1.29 -7.59 -16.46
CA PHE A 97 0.21 -8.31 -15.77
C PHE A 97 0.31 -9.85 -15.85
N SER A 98 1.52 -10.39 -15.82
CA SER A 98 1.72 -11.84 -15.92
C SER A 98 1.28 -12.56 -14.64
N CYS A 99 0.38 -13.52 -14.76
CA CYS A 99 -0.04 -14.40 -13.65
C CYS A 99 0.61 -15.79 -13.69
N ALA A 100 1.59 -16.02 -14.60
CA ALA A 100 2.12 -17.36 -14.91
C ALA A 100 2.77 -18.10 -13.71
N SER A 101 3.18 -17.36 -12.68
CA SER A 101 3.85 -17.90 -11.49
C SER A 101 3.02 -17.72 -10.21
N CYS A 102 1.73 -17.41 -10.36
CA CYS A 102 0.79 -17.23 -9.28
C CYS A 102 -0.15 -18.44 -9.22
N GLU A 103 -0.08 -19.20 -8.13
CA GLU A 103 -1.02 -20.26 -7.85
C GLU A 103 -2.28 -19.65 -7.22
N LEU A 104 -3.29 -19.35 -8.06
CA LEU A 104 -4.49 -18.63 -7.63
C LEU A 104 -5.30 -19.35 -6.54
N SER A 105 -5.21 -20.68 -6.48
CA SER A 105 -5.92 -21.48 -5.47
C SER A 105 -5.34 -21.34 -4.07
N SER A 106 -4.02 -21.14 -3.96
CA SER A 106 -3.31 -21.02 -2.68
C SER A 106 -2.85 -19.59 -2.36
N GLY A 107 -2.84 -18.70 -3.35
CA GLY A 107 -2.26 -17.36 -3.25
C GLY A 107 -0.72 -17.36 -3.19
N CYS A 108 -0.08 -18.53 -3.39
CA CYS A 108 1.37 -18.66 -3.36
C CYS A 108 2.02 -18.22 -4.68
N CYS A 109 3.26 -17.75 -4.57
CA CYS A 109 4.02 -17.17 -5.66
C CYS A 109 5.36 -17.87 -5.80
N SER A 110 5.58 -18.56 -6.92
CA SER A 110 6.93 -19.06 -7.26
C SER A 110 7.82 -17.94 -7.79
N TYR A 111 7.20 -16.88 -8.33
CA TYR A 111 7.87 -15.65 -8.71
C TYR A 111 7.11 -14.44 -8.17
N TYR A 112 7.65 -13.80 -7.14
CA TYR A 112 6.99 -12.71 -6.43
C TYR A 112 6.64 -11.55 -7.37
N GLU A 113 7.57 -11.14 -8.23
CA GLU A 113 7.36 -10.03 -9.18
C GLU A 113 6.20 -10.29 -10.15
N HIS A 114 6.02 -11.54 -10.60
CA HIS A 114 4.87 -11.90 -11.44
C HIS A 114 3.57 -11.78 -10.65
N CYS A 115 3.52 -12.24 -9.41
CA CYS A 115 2.33 -12.07 -8.58
C CYS A 115 1.97 -10.60 -8.35
N VAL A 116 2.94 -9.74 -8.06
CA VAL A 116 2.71 -8.30 -7.94
C VAL A 116 2.16 -7.74 -9.26
N SER A 117 2.73 -8.16 -10.40
CA SER A 117 2.25 -7.78 -11.73
C SER A 117 0.81 -8.26 -11.98
N CYS A 118 0.50 -9.51 -11.69
CA CYS A 118 -0.85 -10.08 -11.78
C CYS A 118 -1.86 -9.34 -10.90
N CYS A 119 -1.49 -9.01 -9.67
CA CYS A 119 -2.33 -8.28 -8.73
C CYS A 119 -2.68 -6.87 -9.22
N LEU A 120 -1.80 -6.24 -10.00
CA LEU A 120 -2.02 -4.91 -10.60
C LEU A 120 -2.98 -4.91 -11.79
N LYS A 121 -3.41 -6.09 -12.26
CA LYS A 121 -4.35 -6.19 -13.36
C LYS A 121 -5.69 -5.53 -12.98
N PRO A 122 -6.32 -4.74 -13.87
CA PRO A 122 -7.53 -3.99 -13.50
C PRO A 122 -8.68 -4.86 -12.99
N GLU A 123 -8.85 -6.08 -13.51
CA GLU A 123 -9.93 -6.98 -13.11
C GLU A 123 -9.73 -7.52 -11.68
N GLN A 124 -8.49 -7.59 -11.20
CA GLN A 124 -8.19 -8.05 -9.84
C GLN A 124 -8.62 -7.04 -8.78
N LYS A 125 -8.73 -5.76 -9.13
CA LYS A 125 -9.12 -4.71 -8.18
C LYS A 125 -10.44 -5.02 -7.50
N ASN A 126 -11.43 -5.51 -8.24
CA ASN A 126 -12.76 -5.82 -7.71
C ASN A 126 -12.76 -7.07 -6.81
N GLY A 127 -11.85 -8.02 -7.04
CA GLY A 127 -11.69 -9.21 -6.20
C GLY A 127 -10.84 -8.98 -4.95
N LEU A 128 -9.90 -8.03 -5.00
CA LEU A 128 -9.03 -7.68 -3.86
C LEU A 128 -9.80 -6.98 -2.73
N LEU A 129 -10.71 -6.07 -3.06
CA LEU A 129 -11.49 -5.29 -2.09
C LEU A 129 -12.24 -6.18 -1.06
N PRO A 130 -13.03 -7.19 -1.44
CA PRO A 130 -13.74 -8.03 -0.46
C PRO A 130 -12.80 -8.84 0.44
N MET A 131 -11.63 -9.29 -0.06
CA MET A 131 -10.64 -10.02 0.75
C MET A 131 -9.97 -9.11 1.79
N ILE A 132 -9.74 -7.86 1.44
CA ILE A 132 -9.14 -6.86 2.34
C ILE A 132 -10.15 -6.45 3.43
N GLN A 133 -11.43 -6.36 3.08
CA GLN A 133 -12.51 -6.03 4.01
C GLN A 133 -12.83 -7.17 5.00
N SER A 134 -12.59 -8.42 4.62
CA SER A 134 -12.86 -9.58 5.48
C SER A 134 -11.85 -9.77 6.61
N THR A 135 -10.75 -9.00 6.63
CA THR A 135 -9.71 -9.13 7.66
C THR A 135 -9.43 -7.77 8.33
N SER A 136 -9.67 -7.68 9.63
CA SER A 136 -9.65 -6.43 10.41
C SER A 136 -8.35 -5.62 10.29
N GLY A 137 -7.20 -6.29 10.14
CA GLY A 137 -5.90 -5.66 9.93
C GLY A 137 -5.65 -5.17 8.49
N HIS A 138 -6.26 -5.82 7.50
CA HIS A 138 -6.11 -5.49 6.08
C HIS A 138 -7.01 -4.32 5.67
N ARG A 139 -8.17 -4.14 6.30
CA ARG A 139 -9.06 -2.99 6.06
C ARG A 139 -8.37 -1.64 6.25
N LEU A 140 -7.43 -1.54 7.21
CA LEU A 140 -6.63 -0.33 7.40
C LEU A 140 -5.66 -0.10 6.23
N ARG A 141 -5.14 -1.18 5.64
CA ARG A 141 -4.25 -1.13 4.48
C ARG A 141 -4.99 -0.65 3.23
N GLU A 142 -6.24 -1.04 3.03
CA GLU A 142 -7.10 -0.49 1.97
C GLU A 142 -7.27 1.02 2.09
N LEU A 143 -7.65 1.48 3.29
CA LEU A 143 -7.98 2.88 3.56
C LEU A 143 -6.75 3.79 3.45
N LEU A 144 -5.57 3.25 3.72
CA LEU A 144 -4.31 3.99 3.68
C LEU A 144 -3.57 3.85 2.34
N ALA A 145 -3.90 2.83 1.53
CA ALA A 145 -3.26 2.61 0.24
C ALA A 145 -3.66 3.68 -0.77
N LYS A 146 -2.67 4.40 -1.28
CA LYS A 146 -2.84 5.45 -2.29
C LYS A 146 -3.00 4.90 -3.71
N SER A 147 -2.67 3.63 -3.91
CA SER A 147 -2.76 2.95 -5.20
C SER A 147 -2.87 1.43 -5.04
N GLN A 148 -3.36 0.74 -6.07
CA GLN A 148 -3.39 -0.72 -6.12
C GLN A 148 -2.01 -1.35 -5.93
N PHE A 149 -0.94 -0.66 -6.34
CA PHE A 149 0.43 -1.11 -6.12
C PHE A 149 0.78 -1.29 -4.64
N GLU A 150 0.31 -0.40 -3.75
CA GLU A 150 0.59 -0.51 -2.30
C GLU A 150 -0.17 -1.65 -1.62
N ILE A 151 -1.27 -2.08 -2.24
CA ILE A 151 -2.05 -3.25 -1.83
C ILE A 151 -1.32 -4.53 -2.26
N CYS A 152 -0.72 -4.52 -3.45
CA CYS A 152 -0.12 -5.70 -4.08
C CYS A 152 1.28 -6.09 -3.57
N ILE A 153 1.99 -5.20 -2.87
CA ILE A 153 3.37 -5.46 -2.38
C ILE A 153 3.43 -6.06 -0.98
#